data_AF-E4MSK2-F1
#
_entry.id   AF-E4MSK2-F1
#
_cell.length_a   1.000
_cell.length_b   1.000
_cell.length_c   1.000
_cell.angle_alpha   90.00
_cell.angle_beta   90.00
_cell.angle_gamma   90.00
#
_symmetry.space_group_name_H-M   'P 1'
#
loop_
_entity.id
_entity.type
_entity.pdbx_description
1 polymer ?
#
loop_
_entity_poly.entity_id
_entity_poly.type
_entity_poly.pdbx_seq_one_letter_code
_entity_poly.pdbx_strand_id
1 'polypeptide(L)'
;MKSLKDKVKDFIMYLFDSVKQNKIISKDYLIAELTPDAMVVLQSISDIQFRYNIAYVSVNPSELKHIFDRHYGENEKAPQQGKPLTDTDIALIVDVLDKPDKLISLGYIEKHQAETYLFLKKNEDNTVVIIEVFGSKNNKLRLKSMYNSVKSEEKIIEDELKSLLNTPDNASGLLAQRVYDFNSSPGTKVQHLLQFTKELPIK
;
A
#
# COMPACT_ATOMS: atom_id res chain seq x y z
N MET A 1 -25.28 -6.29 10.72
CA MET A 1 -24.08 -6.07 11.58
C MET A 1 -22.93 -5.75 10.64
N LYS A 2 -22.18 -4.65 10.85
CA LYS A 2 -21.02 -4.32 10.00
C LYS A 2 -19.95 -5.40 10.13
N SER A 3 -19.28 -5.75 9.02
CA SER A 3 -18.15 -6.69 9.06
C SER A 3 -16.95 -6.08 9.79
N LEU A 4 -15.99 -6.90 10.24
CA LEU A 4 -14.75 -6.38 10.82
C LEU A 4 -13.98 -5.48 9.83
N LYS A 5 -13.99 -5.84 8.55
CA LYS A 5 -13.42 -5.02 7.48
C LYS A 5 -14.06 -3.63 7.41
N ASP A 6 -15.39 -3.56 7.46
CA ASP A 6 -16.11 -2.28 7.44
C ASP A 6 -15.79 -1.43 8.68
N LYS A 7 -15.64 -2.05 9.86
CA LYS A 7 -15.23 -1.35 11.08
C LYS A 7 -13.81 -0.78 10.97
N VAL A 8 -12.89 -1.50 10.32
CA VAL A 8 -11.53 -1.00 10.05
C VAL A 8 -11.57 0.17 9.07
N LYS A 9 -12.41 0.12 8.03
CA LYS A 9 -12.63 1.25 7.12
C LYS A 9 -13.13 2.49 7.86
N ASP A 10 -14.17 2.32 8.70
CA ASP A 10 -14.69 3.41 9.55
C ASP A 10 -13.58 3.98 10.46
N PHE A 11 -12.73 3.12 11.04
CA PHE A 11 -11.63 3.55 11.89
C PHE A 11 -10.56 4.36 11.12
N ILE A 12 -10.20 3.96 9.90
CA ILE A 12 -9.26 4.75 9.07
C ILE A 12 -9.86 6.11 8.74
N MET A 13 -11.14 6.18 8.38
CA MET A 13 -11.83 7.45 8.12
C MET A 13 -11.84 8.34 9.36
N TYR A 14 -12.13 7.78 10.53
CA TYR A 14 -12.05 8.50 11.80
C TYR A 14 -10.66 9.08 12.08
N LEU A 15 -9.60 8.29 11.86
CA LEU A 15 -8.23 8.79 11.99
C LEU A 15 -7.95 9.90 10.97
N PHE A 16 -8.44 9.76 9.74
CA PHE A 16 -8.25 10.76 8.70
C PHE A 16 -8.95 12.09 9.03
N ASP A 17 -10.20 12.04 9.50
CA ASP A 17 -10.94 13.21 9.97
C ASP A 17 -10.25 13.89 11.16
N SER A 18 -9.65 13.10 12.05
CA SER A 18 -8.86 13.63 13.16
C SER A 18 -7.63 14.39 12.68
N VAL A 19 -6.90 13.88 11.68
CA VAL A 19 -5.74 14.60 11.12
C VAL A 19 -6.13 15.86 10.36
N LYS A 20 -7.29 15.87 9.66
CA LYS A 20 -7.86 17.09 9.04
C LYS A 20 -8.09 18.20 10.07
N GLN A 21 -8.43 17.82 11.30
CA GLN A 21 -8.62 18.73 12.44
C GLN A 21 -7.32 19.02 13.22
N ASN A 22 -6.15 18.64 12.69
CA ASN A 22 -4.84 18.74 13.37
C ASN A 22 -4.76 17.98 14.72
N LYS A 23 -5.60 16.97 14.95
CA LYS A 23 -5.54 16.09 16.12
C LYS A 23 -4.68 14.87 15.78
N ILE A 24 -3.36 15.00 15.95
CA ILE A 24 -2.40 13.94 15.58
C ILE A 24 -1.89 13.23 16.83
N ILE A 25 -2.08 11.91 16.87
CA ILE A 25 -1.42 11.01 17.81
C ILE A 25 -0.43 10.18 17.01
N SER A 26 0.87 10.34 17.26
CA SER A 26 1.92 9.54 16.60
C SER A 26 1.99 8.15 17.21
N LYS A 27 1.02 7.31 16.84
CA LYS A 27 0.91 5.91 17.28
C LYS A 27 0.58 5.04 16.09
N ASP A 28 1.26 3.91 15.98
CA ASP A 28 0.90 2.88 15.00
C ASP A 28 -0.30 2.06 15.48
N TYR A 29 -1.29 1.90 14.60
CA TYR A 29 -2.45 1.05 14.80
C TYR A 29 -2.35 -0.15 13.86
N LEU A 30 -2.38 -1.36 14.42
CA LEU A 30 -2.45 -2.59 13.62
C LEU A 30 -3.90 -2.75 13.16
N ILE A 31 -4.11 -2.85 11.84
CA ILE A 31 -5.45 -2.85 11.23
C ILE A 31 -5.88 -4.21 10.70
N ALA A 32 -4.91 -5.07 10.38
CA ALA A 32 -5.15 -6.42 9.89
C ALA A 32 -3.89 -7.28 10.06
N GLU A 33 -4.07 -8.59 9.98
CA GLU A 33 -3.01 -9.56 9.73
C GLU A 33 -2.91 -9.83 8.23
N LEU A 34 -1.73 -10.21 7.75
CA LEU A 34 -1.57 -10.79 6.42
C LEU A 34 -2.03 -12.24 6.47
N THR A 35 -2.71 -12.69 5.41
CA THR A 35 -2.95 -14.13 5.24
C THR A 35 -1.63 -14.86 4.99
N PRO A 36 -1.53 -16.18 5.30
CA PRO A 36 -0.33 -16.96 4.96
C PRO A 36 0.04 -16.87 3.47
N ASP A 37 -0.95 -16.93 2.59
CA ASP A 37 -0.75 -16.79 1.13
C ASP A 37 -0.23 -15.41 0.75
N ALA A 38 -0.71 -14.34 1.40
CA ALA A 38 -0.21 -12.98 1.19
C ALA A 38 1.26 -12.87 1.58
N MET A 39 1.67 -13.50 2.67
CA MET A 39 3.07 -13.51 3.09
C MET A 39 3.95 -14.20 2.05
N VAL A 40 3.53 -15.35 1.52
CA VAL A 40 4.24 -16.06 0.45
C VAL A 40 4.35 -15.20 -0.81
N VAL A 41 3.27 -14.55 -1.21
CA VAL A 41 3.28 -13.68 -2.40
C VAL A 41 4.23 -12.51 -2.22
N LEU A 42 4.16 -11.79 -1.10
CA LEU A 42 5.06 -10.67 -0.83
C LEU A 42 6.53 -11.10 -0.82
N GLN A 43 6.86 -12.25 -0.23
CA GLN A 43 8.22 -12.81 -0.29
C GLN A 43 8.63 -13.22 -1.70
N SER A 44 7.72 -13.75 -2.52
CA SER A 44 8.04 -14.17 -3.89
C SER A 44 8.41 -13.02 -4.80
N ILE A 45 7.93 -11.81 -4.52
CA ILE A 45 8.21 -10.60 -5.30
C ILE A 45 9.20 -9.64 -4.61
N SER A 46 9.83 -10.03 -3.51
CA SER A 46 10.74 -9.16 -2.73
C SER A 46 11.94 -9.93 -2.19
N ASP A 47 12.87 -9.23 -1.57
CA ASP A 47 13.99 -9.86 -0.83
C ASP A 47 13.72 -9.97 0.68
N ILE A 48 12.50 -9.65 1.12
CA ILE A 48 12.15 -9.80 2.53
C ILE A 48 11.93 -11.28 2.87
N GLN A 49 12.41 -11.66 4.06
CA GLN A 49 12.02 -12.90 4.71
C GLN A 49 11.30 -12.53 6.01
N PHE A 50 10.03 -12.93 6.12
CA PHE A 50 9.26 -12.71 7.33
C PHE A 50 9.83 -13.60 8.45
N ARG A 51 10.19 -12.98 9.58
CA ARG A 51 10.79 -13.66 10.74
C ARG A 51 9.79 -14.48 11.56
N TYR A 52 8.52 -14.08 11.55
CA TYR A 52 7.45 -14.74 12.30
C TYR A 52 6.39 -15.34 11.38
N ASN A 53 5.52 -16.17 11.95
CA ASN A 53 4.42 -16.83 11.23
C ASN A 53 3.26 -15.89 10.90
N ILE A 54 3.20 -14.71 11.54
CA ILE A 54 2.15 -13.72 11.34
C ILE A 54 2.82 -12.39 11.01
N ALA A 55 2.30 -11.70 10.01
CA ALA A 55 2.64 -10.32 9.70
C ALA A 55 1.42 -9.42 9.79
N TYR A 56 1.65 -8.14 10.11
CA TYR A 56 0.59 -7.18 10.41
C TYR A 56 0.67 -5.99 9.48
N VAL A 57 -0.48 -5.53 9.03
CA VAL A 57 -0.63 -4.25 8.36
C VAL A 57 -1.01 -3.19 9.38
N SER A 58 -0.42 -2.01 9.24
CA SER A 58 -0.56 -0.92 10.19
C SER A 58 -0.67 0.44 9.53
N VAL A 59 -1.35 1.35 10.22
CA VAL A 59 -1.50 2.76 9.83
C VAL A 59 -1.07 3.66 10.98
N ASN A 60 -0.43 4.78 10.64
CA ASN A 60 -0.05 5.83 11.59
C ASN A 60 -0.71 7.15 11.17
N PRO A 61 -1.33 7.90 12.09
CA PRO A 61 -1.87 9.23 11.79
C PRO A 61 -0.85 10.22 11.19
N SER A 62 0.46 10.08 11.47
CA SER A 62 1.49 10.92 10.81
C SER A 62 1.56 10.68 9.30
N GLU A 63 1.35 9.44 8.86
CA GLU A 63 1.35 9.07 7.44
C GLU A 63 0.03 9.47 6.78
N LEU A 64 -1.10 9.38 7.50
CA LEU A 64 -2.37 9.96 7.06
C LEU A 64 -2.28 11.50 6.92
N LYS A 65 -1.57 12.17 7.83
CA LYS A 65 -1.28 13.61 7.72
C LYS A 65 -0.42 13.91 6.49
N HIS A 66 0.57 13.06 6.18
CA HIS A 66 1.36 13.20 4.96
C HIS A 66 0.48 13.13 3.70
N ILE A 67 -0.44 12.17 3.65
CA ILE A 67 -1.40 12.02 2.55
C ILE A 67 -2.28 13.29 2.47
N PHE A 68 -2.82 13.75 3.59
CA PHE A 68 -3.63 14.97 3.64
C PHE A 68 -2.88 16.22 3.15
N ASP A 69 -1.62 16.39 3.55
CA ASP A 69 -0.81 17.58 3.26
C ASP A 69 -0.23 17.65 1.85
N ARG A 70 -0.30 16.54 1.10
CA ARG A 70 0.39 16.42 -0.19
C ARG A 70 -0.46 15.91 -1.33
N HIS A 71 -1.53 15.18 -1.04
CA HIS A 71 -2.27 14.42 -2.04
C HIS A 71 -3.79 14.60 -1.96
N TYR A 72 -4.32 15.35 -0.98
CA TYR A 72 -5.75 15.43 -0.73
C TYR A 72 -6.34 16.80 -1.10
N GLY A 73 -7.42 16.81 -1.90
CA GLY A 73 -8.14 18.02 -2.27
C GLY A 73 -7.23 19.15 -2.78
N GLU A 74 -7.37 20.35 -2.22
CA GLU A 74 -6.57 21.52 -2.60
C GLU A 74 -5.09 21.42 -2.19
N ASN A 75 -4.70 20.45 -1.35
CA ASN A 75 -3.32 20.27 -0.90
C ASN A 75 -2.47 19.44 -1.88
N GLU A 76 -3.00 19.00 -3.02
CA GLU A 76 -2.26 18.22 -4.01
C GLU A 76 -1.02 19.00 -4.52
N LYS A 77 0.17 18.40 -4.36
CA LYS A 77 1.46 19.02 -4.71
C LYS A 77 2.02 18.56 -6.04
N ALA A 78 1.45 17.53 -6.65
CA ALA A 78 1.84 16.98 -7.95
C ALA A 78 0.62 16.75 -8.87
N PRO A 79 -0.19 17.79 -9.15
CA PRO A 79 -1.44 17.65 -9.92
C PRO A 79 -1.22 17.15 -11.37
N GLN A 80 0.00 17.23 -11.89
CA GLN A 80 0.38 16.68 -13.19
C GLN A 80 0.54 15.16 -13.19
N GLN A 81 0.69 14.54 -12.02
CA GLN A 81 0.90 13.09 -11.88
C GLN A 81 -0.41 12.32 -11.67
N GLY A 82 -1.43 12.98 -11.10
CA GLY A 82 -2.69 12.37 -10.69
C GLY A 82 -3.73 13.40 -10.27
N LYS A 83 -4.96 12.92 -10.07
CA LYS A 83 -6.03 13.74 -9.47
C LYS A 83 -5.83 13.79 -7.95
N PRO A 84 -6.18 14.90 -7.28
CA PRO A 84 -6.22 14.93 -5.83
C PRO A 84 -7.13 13.82 -5.27
N LEU A 85 -6.71 13.23 -4.16
CA LEU A 85 -7.51 12.28 -3.38
C LEU A 85 -8.71 12.98 -2.75
N THR A 86 -9.78 12.19 -2.61
CA THR A 86 -11.05 12.54 -1.97
C THR A 86 -11.32 11.61 -0.79
N ASP A 87 -12.34 11.92 0.03
CA ASP A 87 -12.75 11.03 1.12
C ASP A 87 -13.14 9.63 0.59
N THR A 88 -13.68 9.55 -0.64
CA THR A 88 -13.97 8.27 -1.31
C THR A 88 -12.71 7.46 -1.54
N ASP A 89 -11.62 8.10 -1.98
CA ASP A 89 -10.34 7.42 -2.19
C ASP A 89 -9.75 6.94 -0.85
N ILE A 90 -9.78 7.78 0.20
CA ILE A 90 -9.28 7.40 1.53
C ILE A 90 -10.03 6.18 2.08
N ALA A 91 -11.34 6.09 1.84
CA ALA A 91 -12.14 4.94 2.25
C ALA A 91 -11.72 3.63 1.54
N LEU A 92 -11.02 3.70 0.42
CA LEU A 92 -10.53 2.54 -0.33
C LEU A 92 -9.22 1.96 0.22
N ILE A 93 -8.54 2.61 1.18
CA ILE A 93 -7.24 2.12 1.71
C ILE A 93 -7.27 0.63 2.05
N VAL A 94 -8.29 0.20 2.80
CA VAL A 94 -8.44 -1.21 3.20
C VAL A 94 -8.72 -2.12 2.00
N ASP A 95 -9.51 -1.66 1.04
CA ASP A 95 -9.90 -2.45 -0.13
C ASP A 95 -8.74 -2.63 -1.13
N VAL A 96 -7.90 -1.62 -1.27
CA VAL A 96 -6.69 -1.67 -2.11
C VAL A 96 -5.63 -2.57 -1.46
N LEU A 97 -5.44 -2.47 -0.14
CA LEU A 97 -4.49 -3.34 0.58
C LEU A 97 -4.95 -4.81 0.64
N ASP A 98 -6.26 -5.06 0.69
CA ASP A 98 -6.84 -6.41 0.70
C ASP A 98 -6.91 -7.04 -0.69
N LYS A 99 -7.29 -6.26 -1.71
CA LYS A 99 -7.50 -6.73 -3.08
C LYS A 99 -6.94 -5.73 -4.10
N PRO A 100 -5.62 -5.62 -4.23
CA PRO A 100 -5.02 -4.84 -5.30
C PRO A 100 -5.23 -5.55 -6.64
N ASP A 101 -5.30 -4.77 -7.71
CA ASP A 101 -5.29 -5.28 -9.08
C ASP A 101 -3.89 -5.69 -9.53
N LYS A 102 -2.87 -4.93 -9.07
CA LYS A 102 -1.44 -5.17 -9.29
C LYS A 102 -0.63 -4.93 -8.02
N LEU A 103 0.49 -5.62 -7.89
CA LEU A 103 1.39 -5.52 -6.74
C LEU A 103 2.84 -5.47 -7.21
N ILE A 104 3.58 -4.49 -6.73
CA ILE A 104 4.97 -4.23 -7.12
C ILE A 104 5.82 -4.22 -5.85
N SER A 105 6.99 -4.87 -5.87
CA SER A 105 8.06 -4.52 -4.93
C SER A 105 9.10 -3.64 -5.62
N LEU A 106 9.52 -2.59 -4.93
CA LEU A 106 10.63 -1.72 -5.32
C LEU A 106 11.94 -2.13 -4.65
N GLY A 107 11.95 -3.23 -3.89
CA GLY A 107 13.13 -3.68 -3.18
C GLY A 107 13.39 -2.89 -1.90
N TYR A 108 14.57 -3.10 -1.34
CA TYR A 108 15.03 -2.35 -0.18
C TYR A 108 15.53 -0.97 -0.59
N ILE A 109 14.84 0.08 -0.15
CA ILE A 109 15.23 1.47 -0.42
C ILE A 109 16.02 2.00 0.77
N GLU A 110 17.34 2.23 0.59
CA GLU A 110 18.26 2.64 1.66
C GLU A 110 17.79 3.91 2.40
N LYS A 111 17.32 4.92 1.65
CA LYS A 111 16.76 6.16 2.21
C LYS A 111 15.61 5.91 3.20
N HIS A 112 14.83 4.86 2.97
CA HIS A 112 13.67 4.50 3.77
C HIS A 112 13.98 3.42 4.81
N GLN A 113 15.14 2.77 4.67
CA GLN A 113 15.56 1.61 5.46
C GLN A 113 14.49 0.52 5.53
N ALA A 114 13.77 0.32 4.43
CA ALA A 114 12.63 -0.58 4.36
C ALA A 114 12.51 -1.19 2.97
N GLU A 115 11.91 -2.38 2.93
CA GLU A 115 11.36 -2.92 1.69
C GLU A 115 10.14 -2.09 1.31
N THR A 116 10.00 -1.67 0.06
CA THR A 116 8.86 -0.85 -0.36
C THR A 116 7.98 -1.60 -1.35
N TYR A 117 6.68 -1.61 -1.08
CA TYR A 117 5.67 -2.22 -1.94
C TYR A 117 4.68 -1.16 -2.44
N LEU A 118 4.23 -1.31 -3.68
CA LEU A 118 3.13 -0.54 -4.25
C LEU A 118 1.93 -1.46 -4.51
N PHE A 119 0.80 -1.11 -3.91
CA PHE A 119 -0.49 -1.75 -4.12
C PHE A 119 -1.31 -0.86 -5.05
N LEU A 120 -1.65 -1.38 -6.22
CA LEU A 120 -2.33 -0.63 -7.27
C LEU A 120 -3.76 -1.12 -7.40
N LYS A 121 -4.70 -0.19 -7.58
CA LYS A 121 -6.08 -0.50 -7.93
C LYS A 121 -6.61 0.51 -8.92
N LYS A 122 -7.21 0.02 -9.99
CA LYS A 122 -7.81 0.88 -11.01
C LYS A 122 -9.18 1.39 -10.54
N ASN A 123 -9.38 2.70 -10.65
CA ASN A 123 -10.66 3.37 -10.41
C ASN A 123 -11.56 3.32 -11.66
N GLU A 124 -12.86 3.56 -11.47
CA GLU A 124 -13.84 3.61 -12.55
C GLU A 124 -13.54 4.69 -13.60
N ASP A 125 -12.91 5.79 -13.18
CA ASP A 125 -12.53 6.91 -14.05
C ASP A 125 -11.19 6.68 -14.79
N ASN A 126 -10.68 5.45 -14.76
CA ASN A 126 -9.39 5.00 -15.31
C ASN A 126 -8.13 5.58 -14.65
N THR A 127 -8.25 6.30 -13.54
CA THR A 127 -7.08 6.57 -12.68
C THR A 127 -6.68 5.32 -11.90
N VAL A 128 -5.47 5.31 -11.37
CA VAL A 128 -4.97 4.23 -10.51
C VAL A 128 -4.66 4.79 -9.14
N VAL A 129 -5.31 4.26 -8.11
CA VAL A 129 -4.92 4.47 -6.71
C VAL A 129 -3.67 3.65 -6.44
N ILE A 130 -2.64 4.29 -5.92
CA ILE A 130 -1.40 3.65 -5.51
C ILE A 130 -1.26 3.83 -4.00
N ILE A 131 -1.08 2.72 -3.30
CA ILE A 131 -0.73 2.72 -1.88
C ILE A 131 0.69 2.21 -1.70
N GLU A 132 1.53 3.05 -1.12
CA GLU A 132 2.90 2.73 -0.77
C GLU A 132 2.94 2.16 0.66
N VAL A 133 3.61 1.01 0.81
CA VAL A 133 3.74 0.31 2.08
C VAL A 133 5.19 -0.05 2.34
N PHE A 134 5.67 0.26 3.53
CA PHE A 134 7.00 -0.16 3.99
C PHE A 134 6.90 -1.49 4.74
N GLY A 135 7.56 -2.51 4.19
CA GLY A 135 7.80 -3.79 4.83
C GLY A 135 9.04 -3.73 5.72
N SER A 136 8.89 -4.24 6.94
CA SER A 136 9.98 -4.38 7.90
C SER A 136 10.27 -5.85 8.21
N LYS A 137 11.53 -6.14 8.55
CA LYS A 137 11.98 -7.49 8.97
C LYS A 137 11.26 -8.00 10.23
N ASN A 138 10.54 -7.14 10.95
CA ASN A 138 9.76 -7.50 12.14
C ASN A 138 8.29 -7.84 11.80
N ASN A 139 8.02 -8.30 10.56
CA ASN A 139 6.70 -8.72 10.11
C ASN A 139 5.63 -7.62 10.18
N LYS A 140 6.04 -6.37 9.96
CA LYS A 140 5.12 -5.25 9.92
C LYS A 140 5.19 -4.55 8.57
N LEU A 141 4.02 -4.41 7.95
CA LEU A 141 3.75 -3.59 6.79
C LEU A 141 3.09 -2.31 7.27
N ARG A 142 3.69 -1.16 6.99
CA ARG A 142 3.18 0.14 7.42
C ARG A 142 2.79 0.96 6.21
N LEU A 143 1.55 1.45 6.18
CA LEU A 143 1.10 2.45 5.22
C LEU A 143 2.05 3.63 5.26
N LYS A 144 2.62 3.99 4.11
CA LYS A 144 3.52 5.14 4.00
C LYS A 144 2.85 6.32 3.33
N SER A 145 2.24 6.09 2.17
CA SER A 145 1.56 7.12 1.41
C SER A 145 0.46 6.50 0.56
N MET A 146 -0.35 7.38 -0.01
CA MET A 146 -1.38 7.06 -0.99
C MET A 146 -1.48 8.25 -1.94
N TYR A 147 -1.62 7.97 -3.23
CA TYR A 147 -1.81 8.98 -4.27
C TYR A 147 -2.48 8.35 -5.48
N ASN A 148 -3.07 9.18 -6.33
CA ASN A 148 -3.62 8.75 -7.61
C ASN A 148 -2.60 8.95 -8.74
N SER A 149 -2.75 8.18 -9.80
CA SER A 149 -2.06 8.41 -11.07
C SER A 149 -3.02 8.38 -12.25
N VAL A 150 -2.76 9.22 -13.25
CA VAL A 150 -3.44 9.16 -14.57
C VAL A 150 -2.82 8.11 -15.51
N LYS A 151 -1.67 7.54 -15.14
CA LYS A 151 -1.04 6.46 -15.90
C LYS A 151 -1.81 5.16 -15.71
N SER A 152 -1.81 4.30 -16.74
CA SER A 152 -2.33 2.94 -16.59
C SER A 152 -1.44 2.10 -15.68
N GLU A 153 -1.99 1.01 -15.15
CA GLU A 153 -1.26 0.08 -14.29
C GLU A 153 -0.04 -0.51 -15.00
N GLU A 154 -0.17 -0.86 -16.28
CA GLU A 154 0.92 -1.38 -17.10
C GLU A 154 2.03 -0.33 -17.25
N LYS A 155 1.66 0.94 -17.44
CA LYS A 155 2.63 2.01 -17.59
C LYS A 155 3.37 2.29 -16.28
N ILE A 156 2.68 2.21 -15.15
CA ILE A 156 3.29 2.33 -13.82
C ILE A 156 4.30 1.19 -13.64
N ILE A 157 3.89 -0.06 -13.88
CA ILE A 157 4.78 -1.23 -13.78
C ILE A 157 6.00 -1.05 -14.70
N GLU A 158 5.81 -0.65 -15.96
CA GLU A 158 6.91 -0.42 -16.90
C GLU A 158 7.91 0.62 -16.39
N ASP A 159 7.42 1.74 -15.85
CA ASP A 159 8.27 2.81 -15.33
C ASP A 159 9.06 2.34 -14.09
N GLU A 160 8.42 1.61 -13.17
CA GLU A 160 9.10 1.05 -11.98
C GLU A 160 10.12 -0.05 -12.36
N LEU A 161 9.78 -0.93 -13.30
CA LEU A 161 10.71 -1.95 -13.79
C LEU A 161 11.94 -1.32 -14.46
N LYS A 162 11.76 -0.25 -15.26
CA LYS A 162 12.88 0.50 -15.82
C LYS A 162 13.75 1.12 -14.73
N SER A 163 13.14 1.66 -13.68
CA SER A 163 13.86 2.21 -12.52
C SER A 163 14.75 1.15 -11.86
N LEU A 164 14.20 -0.05 -11.62
CA LEU A 164 14.95 -1.18 -11.07
C LEU A 164 16.08 -1.63 -11.99
N LEU A 165 15.82 -1.78 -13.29
CA LEU A 165 16.82 -2.25 -14.27
C LEU A 165 17.96 -1.25 -14.50
N ASN A 166 17.73 0.04 -14.24
CA ASN A 166 18.77 1.07 -14.29
C ASN A 166 19.70 1.06 -13.07
N THR A 167 19.36 0.31 -12.02
CA THR A 167 20.23 0.10 -10.86
C THR A 167 21.27 -0.98 -11.22
N PRO A 168 22.58 -0.66 -11.21
CA PRO A 168 23.62 -1.55 -11.73
C PRO A 168 24.00 -2.67 -10.74
N ASP A 169 23.02 -3.49 -10.35
CA ASP A 169 23.23 -4.71 -9.58
C ASP A 169 22.35 -5.86 -10.08
N ASN A 170 22.85 -7.09 -9.88
CA ASN A 170 22.14 -8.29 -10.34
C ASN A 170 20.85 -8.56 -9.54
N ALA A 171 20.76 -8.04 -8.32
CA ALA A 171 19.59 -8.25 -7.45
C ALA A 171 18.36 -7.50 -7.99
N SER A 172 18.56 -6.28 -8.48
CA SER A 172 17.55 -5.43 -9.10
C SER A 172 17.02 -6.03 -10.40
N GLY A 173 17.89 -6.65 -11.20
CA GLY A 173 17.48 -7.40 -12.38
C GLY A 173 16.58 -8.60 -12.06
N LEU A 174 16.95 -9.40 -11.05
CA LEU A 174 16.14 -10.53 -10.58
C LEU A 174 14.82 -10.07 -9.95
N LEU A 175 14.82 -8.95 -9.21
CA LEU A 175 13.63 -8.35 -8.65
C LEU A 175 12.67 -7.89 -9.75
N ALA A 176 13.18 -7.17 -10.76
CA ALA A 176 12.39 -6.74 -11.91
C ALA A 176 11.71 -7.92 -12.62
N GLN A 177 12.44 -9.03 -12.81
CA GLN A 177 11.88 -10.25 -13.40
C GLN A 177 10.74 -10.83 -12.55
N ARG A 178 10.94 -10.96 -11.22
CA ARG A 178 9.90 -11.48 -10.31
C ARG A 178 8.63 -10.63 -10.31
N VAL A 179 8.79 -9.30 -10.30
CA VAL A 179 7.67 -8.35 -10.39
C VAL A 179 6.93 -8.50 -11.73
N TYR A 180 7.67 -8.61 -12.84
CA TYR A 180 7.08 -8.80 -14.17
C TYR A 180 6.28 -10.11 -14.26
N ASP A 181 6.88 -11.23 -13.83
CA ASP A 181 6.28 -12.56 -13.88
C ASP A 181 4.99 -12.63 -13.06
N PHE A 182 5.02 -12.05 -11.85
CA PHE A 182 3.84 -11.99 -10.98
C PHE A 182 2.69 -11.22 -11.64
N ASN A 183 2.96 -10.02 -12.16
CA ASN A 183 1.92 -9.16 -12.71
C ASN A 183 1.42 -9.57 -14.11
N SER A 184 2.18 -10.41 -14.82
CA SER A 184 1.83 -10.97 -16.13
C SER A 184 1.11 -12.31 -16.05
N SER A 185 1.17 -12.99 -14.90
CA SER A 185 0.55 -14.31 -14.70
C SER A 185 -0.98 -14.21 -14.59
N PRO A 186 -1.75 -14.88 -15.48
CA PRO A 186 -3.22 -14.85 -15.43
C PRO A 186 -3.82 -15.54 -14.19
N GLY A 187 -3.05 -16.43 -13.54
CA GLY A 187 -3.54 -17.35 -12.50
C GLY A 187 -3.24 -16.94 -11.05
N THR A 188 -2.41 -15.90 -10.83
CA THR A 188 -1.87 -15.59 -9.49
C THR A 188 -2.47 -14.31 -8.91
N LYS A 189 -3.79 -14.16 -8.97
CA LYS A 189 -4.45 -13.06 -8.25
C LYS A 189 -4.90 -13.58 -6.90
N VAL A 190 -4.13 -13.25 -5.86
CA VAL A 190 -4.54 -13.48 -4.47
C VAL A 190 -5.92 -12.84 -4.29
N GLN A 191 -6.90 -13.64 -3.86
CA GLN A 191 -8.26 -13.14 -3.73
C GLN A 191 -8.42 -12.16 -2.56
N HIS A 192 -7.58 -12.31 -1.51
CA HIS A 192 -7.58 -11.51 -0.29
C HIS A 192 -6.20 -11.55 0.39
N LEU A 193 -5.61 -10.39 0.65
CA LEU A 193 -4.32 -10.28 1.33
C LEU A 193 -4.47 -10.11 2.85
N LEU A 194 -5.62 -9.62 3.32
CA LEU A 194 -5.82 -9.25 4.72
C LEU A 194 -6.78 -10.18 5.44
N GLN A 195 -6.44 -10.50 6.69
CA GLN A 195 -7.30 -11.14 7.67
C GLN A 195 -7.61 -10.15 8.80
N PHE A 196 -8.90 -9.88 9.02
CA PHE A 196 -9.37 -8.96 10.06
C PHE A 196 -9.72 -9.75 11.31
N THR A 197 -8.92 -9.61 12.36
CA THR A 197 -9.00 -10.48 13.56
C THR A 197 -9.60 -9.80 14.79
N LYS A 198 -9.74 -8.46 14.79
CA LYS A 198 -10.25 -7.71 15.95
C LYS A 198 -10.90 -6.39 15.55
N GLU A 199 -11.72 -5.88 16.47
CA GLU A 199 -12.27 -4.53 16.38
C GLU A 199 -11.23 -3.48 16.83
N LEU A 200 -11.28 -2.32 16.19
CA LEU A 200 -10.45 -1.17 16.55
C LEU A 200 -11.28 -0.13 17.31
N PRO A 201 -10.71 0.52 18.32
CA PRO A 201 -11.45 1.47 19.13
C PRO A 201 -11.71 2.76 18.34
N ILE A 202 -12.97 3.02 17.99
CA ILE A 202 -13.44 4.35 17.59
C ILE A 202 -13.87 5.04 18.89
N LYS A 203 -13.24 6.18 19.24
CA LYS A 203 -13.55 6.95 20.45
C LYS A 203 -14.28 8.24 20.13
#